data_AF-A0A3B5MT68-F1
#
_entry.id   AF-A0A3B5MT68-F1
#
_cell.length_a   1.000
_cell.length_b   1.000
_cell.length_c   1.000
_cell.angle_alpha   90.00
_cell.angle_beta   90.00
_cell.angle_gamma   90.00
#
_symmetry.space_group_name_H-M   'P 1'
#
loop_
_entity.id
_entity.type
_entity.pdbx_description
1 polymer ?
#
loop_
_entity_poly.entity_id
_entity_poly.type
_entity_poly.pdbx_seq_one_letter_code
_entity_poly.pdbx_strand_id
1 'polypeptide(L)'
;FLMLPNISEFTSLFIYFKFFMHRVFVYGSLKRGQPNYPYMTDSCYGKAEFLGTAVTVQKYPLVIATNYNIPSLLNLPGQGKRVNGEIYQVDGKMLEFLDSFENIPTMYQRTVVELEIKMADKEEKLSPGSIMEAFVYSTTTYQPDWPSLPTYDNYDSNGDHGLKFTLREDRR
;
A
#
# COMPACT_ATOMS: atom_id res chain seq x y z
N PHE A 1 46.64 16.91 -3.09
CA PHE A 1 45.59 17.95 -2.96
C PHE A 1 44.26 17.23 -3.19
N LEU A 2 43.67 16.67 -2.14
CA LEU A 2 42.35 16.05 -2.22
C LEU A 2 41.33 17.17 -2.19
N MET A 3 40.64 17.38 -3.31
CA MET A 3 39.60 18.39 -3.45
C MET A 3 38.43 17.95 -2.55
N LEU A 4 38.19 18.67 -1.45
CA LEU A 4 37.01 18.46 -0.63
C LEU A 4 35.77 18.82 -1.47
N PRO A 5 34.70 17.99 -1.47
CA PRO A 5 33.51 18.28 -2.24
C PRO A 5 32.85 19.60 -1.79
N ASN A 6 32.26 20.30 -2.76
CA ASN A 6 31.66 21.62 -2.55
C ASN A 6 30.39 21.50 -1.67
N ILE A 7 30.22 22.40 -0.71
CA ILE A 7 29.09 22.40 0.25
C ILE A 7 27.73 22.49 -0.48
N SER A 8 27.69 23.04 -1.70
CA SER A 8 26.49 23.10 -2.53
C SER A 8 26.05 21.74 -3.11
N GLU A 9 26.97 20.80 -3.32
CA GLU A 9 26.61 19.44 -3.77
C GLU A 9 26.03 18.62 -2.63
N PHE A 10 26.54 18.82 -1.41
CA PHE A 10 25.99 18.20 -0.21
C PHE A 10 24.59 18.73 0.13
N THR A 11 24.34 20.03 -0.01
CA THR A 11 22.99 20.59 0.19
C THR A 11 22.03 20.17 -0.93
N SER A 12 22.48 20.09 -2.17
CA SER A 12 21.67 19.58 -3.29
C SER A 12 21.27 18.10 -3.09
N LEU A 13 22.20 17.25 -2.65
CA LEU A 13 21.93 15.84 -2.38
C LEU A 13 21.01 15.65 -1.15
N PHE A 14 21.18 16.47 -0.10
CA PHE A 14 20.27 16.50 1.04
C PHE A 14 18.88 17.05 0.70
N ILE A 15 18.77 18.00 -0.23
CA ILE A 15 17.49 18.54 -0.73
C ILE A 15 16.80 17.49 -1.63
N TYR A 16 17.56 16.73 -2.42
CA TYR A 16 17.03 15.65 -3.25
C TYR A 16 16.48 14.48 -2.42
N PHE A 17 17.13 14.16 -1.30
CA PHE A 17 16.61 13.21 -0.31
C PHE A 17 15.42 13.74 0.49
N LYS A 18 15.14 15.06 0.45
CA LYS A 18 14.22 15.68 1.41
C LYS A 18 12.74 15.50 1.11
N PHE A 19 12.25 15.36 -0.12
CA PHE A 19 10.78 15.46 -0.33
C PHE A 19 10.20 14.75 -1.56
N PHE A 20 10.68 13.56 -1.96
CA PHE A 20 9.82 12.72 -2.80
C PHE A 20 8.76 12.09 -1.90
N MET A 21 7.64 12.79 -1.79
CA MET A 21 6.42 12.23 -1.22
C MET A 21 5.81 11.29 -2.25
N HIS A 22 5.52 10.07 -1.83
CA HIS A 22 4.96 9.03 -2.68
C HIS A 22 3.51 8.77 -2.30
N ARG A 23 2.65 8.52 -3.29
CA ARG A 23 1.28 8.09 -3.03
C ARG A 23 1.23 6.58 -2.99
N VAL A 24 0.73 6.03 -1.89
CA VAL A 24 0.54 4.59 -1.69
C VAL A 24 -0.92 4.34 -1.40
N PHE A 25 -1.47 3.35 -2.10
CA PHE A 25 -2.81 2.84 -1.89
C PHE A 25 -2.76 1.54 -1.09
N VAL A 26 -3.43 1.54 0.06
CA VAL A 26 -3.53 0.38 0.95
C VAL A 26 -4.95 -0.15 0.94
N TYR A 27 -5.09 -1.45 0.70
CA TYR A 27 -6.39 -2.15 0.62
C TYR A 27 -6.60 -3.17 1.75
N GLY A 28 -5.52 -3.63 2.37
CA GLY A 28 -5.47 -4.76 3.29
C GLY A 28 -5.24 -4.37 4.74
N SER A 29 -4.32 -5.09 5.41
CA SER A 29 -4.07 -4.97 6.85
C SER A 29 -3.52 -3.61 7.31
N LEU A 30 -3.03 -2.77 6.39
CA LEU A 30 -2.46 -1.45 6.68
C LEU A 30 -3.52 -0.32 6.74
N LYS A 31 -4.78 -0.58 6.36
CA LYS A 31 -5.86 0.42 6.44
C LYS A 31 -6.19 0.79 7.88
N ARG A 32 -6.80 1.96 8.12
CA ARG A 32 -7.35 2.34 9.43
C ARG A 32 -8.25 1.24 9.99
N GLY A 33 -8.07 0.95 11.28
CA GLY A 33 -8.83 -0.09 11.99
C GLY A 33 -8.40 -1.53 11.66
N GLN A 34 -7.41 -1.73 10.79
CA GLN A 34 -6.87 -3.05 10.46
C GLN A 34 -5.58 -3.36 11.26
N PRO A 35 -5.19 -4.65 11.38
CA PRO A 35 -4.18 -5.09 12.36
C PRO A 35 -2.80 -4.43 12.23
N ASN A 36 -2.36 -4.10 11.01
CA ASN A 36 -1.05 -3.51 10.75
C ASN A 36 -1.09 -1.98 10.63
N TYR A 37 -2.23 -1.33 10.87
CA TYR A 37 -2.34 0.14 10.88
C TYR A 37 -1.31 0.86 11.77
N PRO A 38 -0.94 0.34 12.97
CA PRO A 38 0.04 1.01 13.82
C PRO A 38 1.37 1.34 13.10
N TYR A 39 1.81 0.51 12.16
CA TYR A 39 3.02 0.76 11.37
C TYR A 39 2.92 2.00 10.48
N MET A 40 1.71 2.36 10.02
CA MET A 40 1.47 3.56 9.21
C MET A 40 1.58 4.85 10.05
N THR A 41 1.32 4.76 11.36
CA THR A 41 1.29 5.92 12.26
C THR A 41 2.55 6.10 13.10
N ASP A 42 3.41 5.08 13.18
CA ASP A 42 4.63 5.14 13.97
C ASP A 42 5.74 5.87 13.21
N SER A 43 6.09 7.06 13.71
CA SER A 43 7.13 7.92 13.14
C SER A 43 8.53 7.31 13.12
N CYS A 44 8.76 6.20 13.85
CA CYS A 44 9.99 5.42 13.74
C CYS A 44 10.18 4.84 12.34
N TYR A 45 9.11 4.54 11.60
CA TYR A 45 9.17 3.98 10.24
C TYR A 45 9.16 5.04 9.14
N GLY A 46 8.81 6.30 9.46
CA GLY A 46 8.70 7.40 8.50
C GLY A 46 7.38 8.14 8.67
N LYS A 47 7.01 8.94 7.67
CA LYS A 47 5.74 9.68 7.67
C LYS A 47 4.75 9.05 6.70
N ALA A 48 3.50 8.91 7.12
CA ALA A 48 2.36 8.62 6.27
C ALA A 48 1.17 9.52 6.62
N GLU A 49 0.76 10.34 5.67
CA GLU A 49 -0.36 11.27 5.80
C GLU A 49 -1.54 10.74 4.99
N PHE A 50 -2.70 10.61 5.63
CA PHE A 50 -3.90 10.13 4.94
C PHE A 50 -4.41 11.22 4.01
N LEU A 51 -4.66 10.86 2.75
CA LEU A 51 -5.18 11.78 1.74
C LEU A 51 -6.65 11.57 1.44
N GLY A 52 -7.18 10.35 1.65
CA GLY A 52 -8.54 10.04 1.30
C GLY A 52 -8.82 8.56 1.09
N THR A 53 -10.06 8.26 0.73
CA THR A 53 -10.47 6.92 0.31
C THR A 53 -10.63 6.87 -1.21
N ALA A 54 -10.31 5.72 -1.79
CA ALA A 54 -10.44 5.50 -3.21
C ALA A 54 -10.79 4.06 -3.52
N VAL A 55 -11.14 3.84 -4.79
CA VAL A 55 -11.39 2.51 -5.33
C VAL A 55 -10.57 2.33 -6.61
N THR A 56 -10.04 1.13 -6.86
CA THR A 56 -9.36 0.84 -8.12
C THR A 56 -10.27 1.10 -9.32
N VAL A 57 -9.75 1.70 -10.39
CA VAL A 57 -10.49 1.86 -11.65
C VAL A 57 -10.71 0.49 -12.29
N GLN A 58 -9.62 -0.27 -12.46
CA GLN A 58 -9.67 -1.65 -12.91
C GLN A 58 -10.14 -2.59 -11.79
N LYS A 59 -10.69 -3.74 -12.19
CA LYS A 59 -10.99 -4.83 -11.26
C LYS A 59 -9.72 -5.63 -10.98
N TYR A 60 -9.57 -6.10 -9.74
CA TYR A 60 -8.54 -7.05 -9.34
C TYR A 60 -9.13 -8.14 -8.43
N PRO A 61 -8.57 -9.37 -8.46
CA PRO A 61 -8.84 -10.36 -7.42
C PRO A 61 -8.13 -9.96 -6.12
N LEU A 62 -8.87 -9.45 -5.15
CA LEU A 62 -8.43 -9.36 -3.76
C LEU A 62 -8.93 -10.60 -3.03
N VAL A 63 -8.01 -11.47 -2.63
CA VAL A 63 -8.31 -12.74 -1.97
C VAL A 63 -7.75 -12.75 -0.56
N ILE A 64 -8.34 -13.55 0.33
CA ILE A 64 -7.76 -13.85 1.64
C ILE A 64 -7.11 -15.23 1.53
N ALA A 65 -5.79 -15.28 1.72
CA ALA A 65 -5.01 -16.48 1.44
C ALA A 65 -3.98 -16.79 2.53
N THR A 66 -3.25 -17.89 2.35
CA THR A 66 -2.28 -18.46 3.32
C THR A 66 -2.93 -18.96 4.63
N ASN A 67 -2.15 -19.68 5.44
CA ASN A 67 -2.57 -20.09 6.79
C ASN A 67 -2.73 -18.92 7.78
N TYR A 68 -2.31 -17.71 7.38
CA TYR A 68 -2.33 -16.50 8.21
C TYR A 68 -3.42 -15.50 7.77
N ASN A 69 -4.30 -15.90 6.84
CA ASN A 69 -5.43 -15.10 6.32
C ASN A 69 -5.00 -13.71 5.83
N ILE A 70 -3.93 -13.66 5.02
CA ILE A 70 -3.33 -12.44 4.50
C ILE A 70 -4.14 -11.97 3.28
N PRO A 71 -4.63 -10.71 3.27
CA PRO A 71 -5.24 -10.14 2.08
C PRO A 71 -4.18 -9.96 0.99
N SER A 72 -4.42 -10.55 -0.18
CA SER A 72 -3.49 -10.52 -1.31
C SER A 72 -4.21 -9.99 -2.55
N LEU A 73 -3.71 -8.88 -3.10
CA LEU A 73 -4.18 -8.35 -4.39
C LEU A 73 -3.41 -9.01 -5.53
N LEU A 74 -4.05 -9.91 -6.27
CA LEU A 74 -3.43 -10.58 -7.40
C LEU A 74 -3.34 -9.60 -8.58
N ASN A 75 -2.17 -9.52 -9.21
CA ASN A 75 -1.97 -8.64 -10.37
C ASN A 75 -2.57 -9.25 -11.66
N LEU A 76 -3.90 -9.36 -11.65
CA LEU A 76 -4.74 -9.87 -12.73
C LEU A 76 -5.78 -8.81 -13.09
N PRO A 77 -5.38 -7.70 -13.74
CA PRO A 77 -6.27 -6.60 -14.05
C PRO A 77 -7.46 -7.05 -14.91
N GLY A 78 -8.64 -6.51 -14.60
CA GLY A 78 -9.90 -6.85 -15.26
C GLY A 78 -10.68 -8.00 -14.62
N GLN A 79 -10.07 -8.74 -13.68
CA GLN A 79 -10.71 -9.85 -12.96
C GLN A 79 -11.14 -9.44 -11.54
N GLY A 80 -12.03 -10.22 -10.91
CA GLY A 80 -12.46 -9.95 -9.53
C GLY A 80 -13.37 -8.71 -9.42
N LYS A 81 -13.04 -7.80 -8.50
CA LYS A 81 -13.86 -6.63 -8.14
C LYS A 81 -13.04 -5.34 -8.15
N ARG A 82 -13.71 -4.20 -8.17
CA ARG A 82 -13.06 -2.92 -7.87
C ARG A 82 -12.78 -2.88 -6.36
N VAL A 83 -11.54 -2.61 -5.98
CA VAL A 83 -11.08 -2.76 -4.60
C VAL A 83 -11.04 -1.41 -3.91
N ASN A 84 -11.70 -1.30 -2.76
CA ASN A 84 -11.73 -0.13 -1.92
C ASN A 84 -10.53 -0.10 -0.97
N GLY A 85 -10.00 1.10 -0.75
CA GLY A 85 -8.89 1.31 0.14
C GLY A 85 -8.65 2.78 0.44
N GLU A 86 -7.47 3.04 0.96
CA GLU A 86 -7.06 4.35 1.47
C GLU A 86 -5.80 4.80 0.75
N ILE A 87 -5.71 6.10 0.46
CA ILE A 87 -4.55 6.73 -0.14
C ILE A 87 -3.76 7.44 0.95
N TYR A 88 -2.46 7.18 0.98
CA TYR A 88 -1.50 7.84 1.87
C TYR A 88 -0.42 8.54 1.06
N GLN A 89 -0.03 9.72 1.50
CA GLN A 89 1.20 10.37 1.12
C GLN A 89 2.30 9.95 2.09
N VAL A 90 3.34 9.29 1.60
CA VAL A 90 4.42 8.75 2.43
C VAL A 90 5.77 9.32 2.06
N ASP A 91 6.66 9.48 3.04
CA ASP A 91 8.04 9.85 2.78
C ASP A 91 8.87 8.65 2.29
N GLY A 92 10.08 8.91 1.78
CA GLY A 92 10.96 7.86 1.27
C GLY A 92 11.30 6.80 2.33
N LYS A 93 11.44 7.21 3.61
CA LYS A 93 11.71 6.29 4.72
C LYS A 93 10.56 5.32 4.96
N MET A 94 9.33 5.83 5.01
CA MET A 94 8.13 5.01 5.12
C MET A 94 7.99 4.09 3.91
N LEU A 95 8.27 4.60 2.71
CA LEU A 95 8.19 3.82 1.49
C LEU A 95 9.19 2.64 1.50
N GLU A 96 10.45 2.87 1.91
CA GLU A 96 11.46 1.82 2.09
C GLU A 96 11.06 0.80 3.16
N PHE A 97 10.49 1.27 4.28
CA PHE A 97 9.97 0.39 5.31
C PHE A 97 8.86 -0.52 4.74
N LEU A 98 7.90 0.05 3.99
CA LEU A 98 6.81 -0.73 3.41
C LEU A 98 7.30 -1.75 2.38
N ASP A 99 8.34 -1.44 1.59
CA ASP A 99 8.95 -2.39 0.66
C ASP A 99 9.56 -3.59 1.39
N SER A 100 10.29 -3.32 2.47
CA SER A 100 10.89 -4.35 3.33
C SER A 100 9.79 -5.14 4.05
N PHE A 101 8.80 -4.44 4.60
CA PHE A 101 7.67 -5.05 5.28
C PHE A 101 6.93 -5.99 4.33
N GLU A 102 6.54 -5.57 3.14
CA GLU A 102 5.82 -6.40 2.17
C GLU A 102 6.70 -7.41 1.42
N ASN A 103 7.97 -7.58 1.83
CA ASN A 103 8.92 -8.54 1.26
C ASN A 103 9.03 -8.41 -0.28
N ILE A 104 9.27 -7.20 -0.78
CA ILE A 104 9.55 -6.98 -2.20
C ILE A 104 10.93 -7.56 -2.60
N PRO A 105 11.08 -8.18 -3.79
CA PRO A 105 10.06 -8.48 -4.80
C PRO A 105 9.47 -9.90 -4.66
N THR A 106 9.72 -10.60 -3.54
CA THR A 106 9.48 -12.04 -3.41
C THR A 106 8.03 -12.38 -3.07
N MET A 107 7.40 -11.66 -2.13
CA MET A 107 6.00 -11.89 -1.75
C MET A 107 5.06 -10.97 -2.53
N TYR A 108 5.38 -9.68 -2.56
CA TYR A 108 4.69 -8.66 -3.32
C TYR A 108 5.65 -7.94 -4.27
N GLN A 109 5.05 -7.19 -5.18
CA GLN A 109 5.71 -6.25 -6.07
C GLN A 109 4.99 -4.91 -5.97
N ARG A 110 5.76 -3.82 -5.92
CA ARG A 110 5.20 -2.48 -5.96
C ARG A 110 4.89 -2.11 -7.41
N THR A 111 3.60 -2.00 -7.72
CA THR A 111 3.08 -1.62 -9.03
C THR A 111 2.34 -0.29 -8.93
N VAL A 112 1.96 0.29 -10.06
CA VAL A 112 1.15 1.50 -10.12
C VAL A 112 -0.26 1.13 -10.58
N VAL A 113 -1.27 1.72 -9.94
CA VAL A 113 -2.68 1.54 -10.31
C VAL A 113 -3.40 2.88 -10.40
N GLU A 114 -4.37 2.94 -11.30
CA GLU A 114 -5.33 4.04 -11.37
C GLU A 114 -6.45 3.86 -10.34
N LEU A 115 -6.76 4.94 -9.63
CA LEU A 115 -7.71 5.00 -8.54
C LEU A 115 -8.74 6.10 -8.80
N GLU A 116 -10.01 5.78 -8.61
CA GLU A 116 -11.08 6.76 -8.56
C GLU A 116 -11.27 7.21 -7.11
N ILE A 117 -11.09 8.50 -6.86
CA ILE A 117 -11.19 9.07 -5.51
C ILE A 117 -12.64 9.08 -5.04
N LYS A 118 -12.90 8.54 -3.84
CA LYS A 118 -14.24 8.51 -3.22
C LYS A 118 -14.42 9.62 -2.20
N MET A 119 -13.42 9.83 -1.35
CA MET A 119 -13.39 10.91 -0.37
C MET A 119 -11.99 11.50 -0.36
N ALA A 120 -11.91 12.81 -0.27
CA ALA A 120 -10.67 13.53 -0.03
C ALA A 120 -10.65 14.04 1.41
N ASP A 121 -9.48 14.01 2.05
CA ASP A 121 -9.26 14.80 3.26
C ASP A 121 -9.15 16.29 2.89
N LYS A 122 -9.54 17.16 3.82
CA LYS A 122 -9.85 18.58 3.56
C LYS A 122 -8.66 19.42 3.06
N GLU A 123 -7.45 18.91 3.16
CA GLU A 123 -6.21 19.67 2.97
C GLU A 123 -5.57 19.47 1.58
N GLU A 124 -5.95 18.44 0.81
CA GLU A 124 -5.41 18.20 -0.53
C GLU A 124 -6.42 18.48 -1.66
N LYS A 125 -5.90 18.80 -2.87
CA LYS A 125 -6.67 19.00 -4.11
C LYS A 125 -7.23 17.69 -4.70
N LEU A 126 -7.57 16.70 -3.87
CA LEU A 126 -8.23 15.50 -4.34
C LEU A 126 -9.72 15.82 -4.52
N SER A 127 -10.23 15.68 -5.75
CA SER A 127 -11.65 15.86 -6.02
C SER A 127 -12.33 14.49 -6.11
N PRO A 128 -13.43 14.24 -5.38
CA PRO A 128 -14.21 13.03 -5.57
C PRO A 128 -14.58 12.81 -7.04
N GLY A 129 -14.41 11.58 -7.53
CA GLY A 129 -14.62 11.20 -8.92
C GLY A 129 -13.43 11.46 -9.86
N SER A 130 -12.39 12.19 -9.42
CA SER A 130 -11.15 12.27 -10.20
C SER A 130 -10.37 10.96 -10.16
N ILE A 131 -9.52 10.77 -11.17
CA ILE A 131 -8.62 9.63 -11.28
C ILE A 131 -7.21 10.07 -10.92
N MET A 132 -6.50 9.23 -10.17
CA MET A 132 -5.08 9.39 -9.91
C MET A 132 -4.33 8.08 -9.89
N GLU A 133 -3.01 8.16 -10.07
CA GLU A 133 -2.10 7.02 -9.90
C GLU A 133 -1.51 7.00 -8.50
N ALA A 134 -1.36 5.79 -7.95
CA ALA A 134 -0.62 5.54 -6.72
C ALA A 134 0.08 4.17 -6.78
N PHE A 135 1.10 4.00 -5.95
CA PHE A 135 1.72 2.70 -5.74
C PHE A 135 0.78 1.77 -4.98
N VAL A 136 0.83 0.47 -5.30
CA VAL A 136 0.15 -0.59 -4.56
C VAL A 136 1.05 -1.82 -4.47
N TYR A 137 0.92 -2.56 -3.37
CA TYR A 137 1.57 -3.87 -3.23
C TYR A 137 0.64 -4.94 -3.80
N SER A 138 0.95 -5.40 -5.01
CA SER A 138 0.24 -6.48 -5.69
C SER A 138 1.17 -7.68 -5.89
N THR A 139 0.64 -8.87 -6.16
CA THR A 139 1.46 -10.06 -6.30
C THR A 139 1.18 -10.82 -7.59
N THR A 140 2.26 -11.27 -8.23
CA THR A 140 2.30 -12.24 -9.34
C THR A 140 2.83 -13.60 -8.88
N THR A 141 3.23 -13.70 -7.61
CA THR A 141 3.88 -14.85 -6.98
C THR A 141 2.93 -15.48 -5.97
N TYR A 142 1.99 -16.28 -6.46
CA TYR A 142 0.92 -16.91 -5.67
C TYR A 142 0.71 -18.38 -6.05
N GLN A 143 0.02 -19.14 -5.17
CA GLN A 143 -0.31 -20.53 -5.47
C GLN A 143 -1.36 -20.62 -6.60
N PRO A 144 -1.32 -21.67 -7.45
CA PRO A 144 -2.19 -21.77 -8.63
C PRO A 144 -3.70 -21.75 -8.34
N ASP A 145 -4.12 -22.09 -7.13
CA ASP A 145 -5.50 -22.10 -6.67
C ASP A 145 -6.01 -20.72 -6.23
N TRP A 146 -5.12 -19.76 -5.92
CA TRP A 146 -5.51 -18.44 -5.41
C TRP A 146 -6.47 -17.67 -6.33
N PRO A 147 -6.32 -17.65 -7.67
CA PRO A 147 -7.28 -16.99 -8.55
C PRO A 147 -8.71 -17.53 -8.47
N SER A 148 -8.92 -18.73 -7.92
CA SER A 148 -10.24 -19.34 -7.72
C SER A 148 -10.87 -19.05 -6.35
N LEU A 149 -10.12 -18.42 -5.44
CA LEU A 149 -10.61 -18.04 -4.11
C LEU A 149 -11.69 -16.95 -4.19
N PRO A 150 -12.55 -16.83 -3.16
CA PRO A 150 -13.50 -15.72 -3.07
C PRO A 150 -12.81 -14.36 -3.17
N THR A 151 -13.37 -13.48 -4.02
CA THR A 151 -12.85 -12.12 -4.22
C THR A 151 -13.66 -11.10 -3.44
N TYR A 152 -12.94 -10.20 -2.77
CA TYR A 152 -13.50 -9.14 -1.94
C TYR A 152 -13.31 -7.77 -2.60
N ASP A 153 -14.25 -6.86 -2.39
CA ASP A 153 -14.15 -5.44 -2.77
C ASP A 153 -13.65 -4.56 -1.62
N ASN A 154 -13.76 -5.02 -0.38
CA ASN A 154 -13.22 -4.35 0.79
C ASN A 154 -12.76 -5.38 1.82
N TYR A 155 -11.47 -5.41 2.14
CA TYR A 155 -10.95 -6.29 3.19
C TYR A 155 -11.27 -5.74 4.59
N ASP A 156 -11.66 -6.63 5.50
CA ASP A 156 -11.72 -6.40 6.94
C ASP A 156 -11.34 -7.69 7.68
N SER A 157 -10.30 -7.66 8.53
CA SER A 157 -9.89 -8.82 9.32
C SER A 157 -11.01 -9.37 10.22
N ASN A 158 -12.01 -8.57 10.59
CA ASN A 158 -13.16 -9.01 11.39
C ASN A 158 -14.45 -9.15 10.55
N GLY A 159 -14.32 -9.22 9.22
CA GLY A 159 -15.45 -9.36 8.32
C GLY A 159 -16.16 -10.72 8.43
N ASP A 160 -17.36 -10.78 7.82
CA ASP A 160 -18.28 -11.93 7.88
C ASP A 160 -17.71 -13.23 7.29
N HIS A 161 -16.55 -13.19 6.63
CA HIS A 161 -15.83 -14.37 6.15
C HIS A 161 -15.23 -15.21 7.28
N GLY A 162 -15.09 -14.70 8.51
CA GLY A 162 -14.55 -15.44 9.66
C GLY A 162 -13.04 -15.73 9.61
N LEU A 163 -12.38 -15.45 8.48
CA LEU A 163 -10.93 -15.57 8.29
C LEU A 163 -10.15 -14.42 8.95
N LYS A 164 -9.87 -14.54 10.25
CA LYS A 164 -9.15 -13.52 11.03
C LYS A 164 -7.65 -13.50 10.70
N PHE A 165 -7.09 -12.31 10.46
CA PHE A 165 -5.67 -12.11 10.18
C PHE A 165 -4.78 -12.58 11.34
N THR A 166 -3.66 -13.22 11.00
CA THR A 166 -2.61 -13.56 11.96
C THR A 166 -1.41 -12.62 11.80
N LEU A 167 -1.14 -11.85 12.86
CA LEU A 167 0.01 -10.96 12.98
C LEU A 167 1.32 -11.73 12.82
N ARG A 168 2.40 -11.04 12.40
CA ARG A 168 3.69 -11.70 12.08
C ARG A 168 4.33 -12.31 13.32
N GLU A 169 4.23 -11.61 14.44
CA GLU A 169 4.68 -12.02 15.77
C GLU A 169 4.00 -13.28 16.30
N ASP A 170 2.78 -13.58 15.83
CA ASP A 170 2.00 -14.73 16.26
C ASP A 170 2.20 -15.97 15.36
N ARG A 171 3.00 -15.85 14.30
CA ARG A 171 3.25 -16.94 13.35
C ARG A 171 4.25 -17.92 13.96
N ARG A 172 3.79 -19.14 14.21
CA ARG A 172 4.63 -20.27 14.62
C ARG A 172 5.24 -20.97 13.42
#